data_AF-A0A3D4R345-F1
#
_entry.id   AF-A0A3D4R345-F1
#
_cell.length_a   1.000
_cell.length_b   1.000
_cell.length_c   1.000
_cell.angle_alpha   90.00
_cell.angle_beta   90.00
_cell.angle_gamma   90.00
#
_symmetry.space_group_name_H-M   'P 1'
#
loop_
_entity.id
_entity.type
_entity.pdbx_description
1 polymer ?
#
loop_
_entity_poly.entity_id
_entity_poly.type
_entity_poly.pdbx_seq_one_letter_code
_entity_poly.pdbx_strand_id
1 'polypeptide(L)'
;MRQTARKKTAMQNKKIQTAFILGAGLGTRLRPLTENMPKPLLPIGGRPMITYAMDHLRAAGVRRFIVNTHHRPEKYREAFPEANWRDIPITFRHEPVLLDTAGGIKNIEDLIAGEKRILVYNGDIITNLPLEPLLERHFKLKTDATLALRSDGPLLNVHIDSAGFICDMRNTLHNPGVQSCLFAGIYVLETTFLSRLTAGKIESIVPPLVGRIRQNPRSIGGAIIDEGFWYDLGTIEEYNKLREQVL
;
A
#
# COMPACT_ATOMS: atom_id res chain seq x y z
N MET A 1 -24.74 -25.79 3.05
CA MET A 1 -23.43 -26.29 2.58
C MET A 1 -23.02 -25.79 1.18
N ARG A 2 -23.87 -25.84 0.14
CA ARG A 2 -23.53 -25.39 -1.23
C ARG A 2 -23.18 -23.90 -1.37
N GLN A 3 -23.82 -23.02 -0.59
CA GLN A 3 -23.58 -21.56 -0.62
C GLN A 3 -22.23 -21.16 0.00
N THR A 4 -21.81 -21.87 1.06
CA THR A 4 -20.53 -21.67 1.77
C THR A 4 -19.34 -22.13 0.92
N ALA A 5 -19.49 -23.24 0.19
CA ALA A 5 -18.49 -23.72 -0.77
C ALA A 5 -18.32 -22.74 -1.95
N ARG A 6 -19.42 -22.23 -2.51
CA ARG A 6 -19.39 -21.21 -3.60
C ARG A 6 -18.71 -19.90 -3.17
N LYS A 7 -18.95 -19.42 -1.94
CA LYS A 7 -18.23 -18.26 -1.39
C LYS A 7 -16.73 -18.53 -1.21
N LYS A 8 -16.34 -19.71 -0.69
CA LYS A 8 -14.92 -20.11 -0.57
C LYS A 8 -14.20 -20.18 -1.93
N THR A 9 -14.84 -20.74 -2.96
CA THR A 9 -14.27 -20.82 -4.32
C THR A 9 -14.20 -19.45 -5.01
N ALA A 10 -15.22 -18.60 -4.84
CA ALA A 10 -15.20 -17.22 -5.36
C ALA A 10 -14.10 -16.37 -4.69
N MET A 11 -13.81 -16.61 -3.41
CA MET A 11 -12.77 -15.92 -2.66
C MET A 11 -11.36 -16.46 -2.99
N GLN A 12 -11.23 -17.74 -3.36
CA GLN A 12 -9.99 -18.31 -3.91
C GLN A 12 -9.58 -17.64 -5.23
N ASN A 13 -10.52 -17.28 -6.10
CA ASN A 13 -10.25 -16.57 -7.36
C ASN A 13 -9.93 -15.07 -7.20
N LYS A 14 -10.05 -14.52 -5.98
CA LYS A 14 -9.75 -13.11 -5.66
C LYS A 14 -8.38 -12.92 -4.99
N LYS A 15 -7.56 -13.98 -4.90
CA LYS A 15 -6.26 -13.91 -4.24
C LYS A 15 -5.24 -13.14 -5.09
N ILE A 16 -4.53 -12.23 -4.45
CA ILE A 16 -3.39 -11.50 -5.01
C ILE A 16 -2.13 -12.10 -4.38
N GLN A 17 -1.22 -12.62 -5.21
CA GLN A 17 -0.05 -13.37 -4.73
C GLN A 17 1.11 -12.46 -4.33
N THR A 18 1.31 -11.36 -5.07
CA THR A 18 2.43 -10.45 -4.91
C THR A 18 1.99 -9.14 -4.27
N ALA A 19 2.74 -8.68 -3.27
CA ALA A 19 2.60 -7.34 -2.71
C ALA A 19 3.89 -6.54 -2.83
N PHE A 20 3.75 -5.26 -3.16
CA PHE A 20 4.81 -4.27 -3.13
C PHE A 20 4.68 -3.40 -1.88
N ILE A 21 5.70 -3.40 -1.03
CA ILE A 21 5.74 -2.62 0.21
C ILE A 21 6.72 -1.46 -0.01
N LEU A 22 6.22 -0.24 0.17
CA LEU A 22 7.02 0.98 -0.01
C LEU A 22 7.95 1.16 1.20
N GLY A 23 9.25 0.97 1.00
CA GLY A 23 10.28 1.04 2.03
C GLY A 23 11.45 2.01 1.75
N ALA A 24 11.41 2.76 0.64
CA ALA A 24 12.50 3.62 0.19
C ALA A 24 12.54 5.05 0.80
N GLY A 25 11.64 5.43 1.70
CA GLY A 25 11.59 6.79 2.24
C GLY A 25 12.81 7.18 3.08
N LEU A 26 13.21 8.46 3.02
CA LEU A 26 14.31 9.02 3.85
C LEU A 26 13.98 9.08 5.36
N GLY A 27 12.70 9.02 5.72
CA GLY A 27 12.28 9.05 7.13
C GLY A 27 12.70 10.30 7.90
N THR A 28 12.89 11.45 7.23
CA THR A 28 13.48 12.67 7.83
C THR A 28 12.72 13.20 9.05
N ARG A 29 11.39 13.03 9.07
CA ARG A 29 10.50 13.41 10.19
C ARG A 29 10.71 12.59 11.46
N LEU A 30 11.47 11.50 11.39
CA LEU A 30 11.79 10.60 12.50
C LEU A 30 13.25 10.70 12.95
N ARG A 31 14.03 11.65 12.41
CA ARG A 31 15.41 11.87 12.90
C ARG A 31 15.38 12.23 14.39
N PRO A 32 16.32 11.72 15.21
CA PRO A 32 17.53 10.99 14.81
C PRO A 32 17.34 9.47 14.61
N LEU A 33 16.16 8.90 14.89
CA LEU A 33 15.93 7.44 14.80
C LEU A 33 16.29 6.86 13.43
N THR A 34 16.04 7.62 12.37
CA THR A 34 16.28 7.22 10.98
C THR A 34 17.65 7.60 10.43
N GLU A 35 18.57 8.13 11.24
CA GLU A 35 19.89 8.55 10.76
C GLU A 35 20.74 7.35 10.26
N ASN A 36 20.67 6.24 11.00
CA ASN A 36 21.43 5.02 10.73
C ASN A 36 20.56 3.81 10.41
N MET A 37 19.25 4.00 10.22
CA MET A 37 18.29 2.94 9.95
C MET A 37 17.15 3.42 9.04
N PRO A 38 16.72 2.62 8.04
CA PRO A 38 15.51 2.90 7.29
C PRO A 38 14.29 2.92 8.22
N LYS A 39 13.36 3.86 8.00
CA LYS A 39 12.12 3.96 8.79
C LYS A 39 11.38 2.62 8.96
N PRO A 40 11.16 1.80 7.91
CA PRO A 40 10.42 0.54 8.04
C PRO A 40 11.15 -0.52 8.87
N LEU A 41 12.44 -0.32 9.19
CA LEU A 41 13.21 -1.22 10.05
C LEU A 41 13.23 -0.78 11.51
N LEU A 42 12.70 0.41 11.83
CA LEU A 42 12.58 0.83 13.23
C LEU A 42 11.72 -0.19 14.02
N PRO A 43 12.13 -0.53 15.25
CA PRO A 43 11.45 -1.55 16.03
C PRO A 43 10.13 -1.04 16.59
N ILE A 44 9.08 -1.85 16.43
CA ILE A 44 7.80 -1.72 17.14
C ILE A 44 7.59 -3.07 17.83
N GLY A 45 7.37 -3.07 19.14
CA GLY A 45 7.14 -4.30 19.91
C GLY A 45 8.28 -5.33 19.78
N GLY A 46 9.51 -4.88 19.57
CA GLY A 46 10.70 -5.73 19.44
C GLY A 46 10.97 -6.30 18.04
N ARG A 47 10.22 -5.91 17.01
CA ARG A 47 10.45 -6.36 15.62
C ARG A 47 10.36 -5.21 14.59
N PRO A 48 10.94 -5.35 13.39
CA PRO A 48 10.91 -4.29 12.38
C PRO A 48 9.47 -3.90 11.99
N MET A 49 9.16 -2.60 11.93
CA MET A 49 7.85 -2.04 11.56
C MET A 49 7.26 -2.66 10.29
N ILE A 50 8.07 -2.89 9.26
CA ILE A 50 7.62 -3.47 7.99
C ILE A 50 6.99 -4.87 8.14
N THR A 51 7.36 -5.61 9.19
CA THR A 51 6.84 -6.97 9.44
C THR A 51 5.35 -6.98 9.81
N TYR A 52 4.80 -5.87 10.32
CA TYR A 52 3.36 -5.73 10.55
C TYR A 52 2.58 -5.70 9.24
N ALA A 53 3.05 -4.94 8.24
CA ALA A 53 2.48 -4.97 6.89
C ALA A 53 2.62 -6.36 6.25
N MET A 54 3.78 -7.01 6.38
CA MET A 54 4.01 -8.37 5.86
C MET A 54 3.07 -9.40 6.49
N ASP A 55 2.86 -9.35 7.81
CA ASP A 55 1.92 -10.24 8.49
C ASP A 55 0.48 -10.01 8.07
N HIS A 56 0.09 -8.74 7.94
CA HIS A 56 -1.24 -8.36 7.47
C HIS A 56 -1.50 -8.89 6.04
N LEU A 57 -0.56 -8.67 5.14
CA LEU A 57 -0.60 -9.19 3.76
C LEU A 57 -0.59 -10.72 3.71
N ARG A 58 0.21 -11.38 4.56
CA ARG A 58 0.28 -12.85 4.68
C ARG A 58 -1.08 -13.43 5.06
N ALA A 59 -1.77 -12.80 6.02
CA ALA A 59 -3.11 -13.19 6.46
C ALA A 59 -4.13 -13.07 5.31
N ALA A 60 -4.01 -12.04 4.47
CA ALA A 60 -4.80 -11.87 3.24
C ALA A 60 -4.41 -12.83 2.10
N GLY A 61 -3.39 -13.67 2.28
CA GLY A 61 -3.00 -14.72 1.34
C GLY A 61 -1.89 -14.35 0.37
N VAL A 62 -1.20 -13.22 0.56
CA VAL A 62 0.01 -12.86 -0.19
C VAL A 62 1.11 -13.88 0.09
N ARG A 63 1.87 -14.24 -0.94
CA ARG A 63 2.94 -15.25 -0.90
C ARG A 63 4.25 -14.77 -1.53
N ARG A 64 4.35 -13.48 -1.86
CA ARG A 64 5.59 -12.86 -2.33
C ARG A 64 5.61 -11.38 -1.97
N PHE A 65 6.70 -10.92 -1.37
CA PHE A 65 6.93 -9.52 -1.07
C PHE A 65 7.98 -8.93 -2.01
N ILE A 66 7.75 -7.72 -2.47
CA ILE A 66 8.74 -6.86 -3.10
C ILE A 66 8.84 -5.60 -2.26
N VAL A 67 10.05 -5.18 -1.91
CA VAL A 67 10.28 -3.98 -1.08
C VAL A 67 11.29 -3.09 -1.79
N ASN A 68 10.94 -1.83 -2.06
CA ASN A 68 11.93 -0.88 -2.54
C ASN A 68 12.77 -0.32 -1.38
N THR A 69 14.04 -0.03 -1.66
CA THR A 69 15.01 0.43 -0.64
C THR A 69 15.83 1.58 -1.22
N HIS A 70 16.18 2.59 -0.41
CA HIS A 70 17.01 3.72 -0.86
C HIS A 70 17.96 4.20 0.23
N HIS A 71 17.44 4.71 1.35
CA HIS A 71 18.25 5.06 2.51
C HIS A 71 18.72 3.79 3.23
N ARG A 72 20.03 3.66 3.48
CA ARG A 72 20.65 2.53 4.20
C ARG A 72 20.15 1.14 3.73
N PRO A 73 20.20 0.84 2.41
CA PRO A 73 19.62 -0.39 1.85
C PRO A 73 20.25 -1.66 2.43
N GLU A 74 21.52 -1.60 2.85
CA GLU A 74 22.25 -2.68 3.50
C GLU A 74 21.53 -3.20 4.76
N LYS A 75 20.83 -2.34 5.49
CA LYS A 75 20.12 -2.71 6.72
C LYS A 75 18.97 -3.68 6.48
N TYR A 76 18.38 -3.70 5.29
CA TYR A 76 17.36 -4.70 4.95
C TYR A 76 17.96 -6.10 4.83
N ARG A 77 19.17 -6.22 4.27
CA ARG A 77 19.88 -7.51 4.19
C ARG A 77 20.31 -7.99 5.57
N GLU A 78 20.75 -7.08 6.45
CA GLU A 78 21.07 -7.42 7.84
C GLU A 78 19.83 -7.91 8.62
N ALA A 79 18.68 -7.24 8.45
CA ALA A 79 17.43 -7.60 9.12
C ALA A 79 16.76 -8.87 8.56
N PHE A 80 16.96 -9.15 7.27
CA PHE A 80 16.38 -10.30 6.56
C PHE A 80 17.46 -11.05 5.76
N PRO A 81 18.37 -11.78 6.45
CA PRO A 81 19.53 -12.42 5.80
C PRO A 81 19.10 -13.44 4.73
N GLU A 82 18.06 -14.21 5.01
CA GLU A 82 17.48 -15.20 4.07
C GLU A 82 16.50 -14.58 3.06
N ALA A 83 16.36 -13.25 3.05
CA ALA A 83 15.38 -12.53 2.25
C ALA A 83 13.98 -13.16 2.35
N ASN A 84 13.56 -13.47 3.57
CA ASN A 84 12.33 -14.20 3.86
C ASN A 84 11.65 -13.63 5.11
N TRP A 85 10.32 -13.68 5.14
CA TRP A 85 9.55 -13.48 6.36
C TRP A 85 8.44 -14.55 6.46
N ARG A 86 8.56 -15.43 7.46
CA ARG A 86 7.56 -16.49 7.76
C ARG A 86 7.18 -17.30 6.51
N ASP A 87 8.20 -17.84 5.85
CA ASP A 87 8.11 -18.67 4.64
C ASP A 87 7.66 -17.93 3.37
N ILE A 88 7.61 -16.59 3.41
CA ILE A 88 7.33 -15.76 2.24
C ILE A 88 8.62 -15.08 1.75
N PRO A 89 9.04 -15.28 0.50
CA PRO A 89 10.21 -14.63 -0.06
C PRO A 89 10.03 -13.12 -0.19
N ILE A 90 11.10 -12.39 0.07
CA ILE A 90 11.23 -10.94 -0.04
C ILE A 90 12.23 -10.63 -1.15
N THR A 91 11.81 -9.87 -2.15
CA THR A 91 12.71 -9.28 -3.15
C THR A 91 12.95 -7.83 -2.82
N PHE A 92 14.20 -7.44 -2.58
CA PHE A 92 14.57 -6.05 -2.38
C PHE A 92 14.97 -5.38 -3.71
N ARG A 93 14.30 -4.29 -4.09
CA ARG A 93 14.66 -3.45 -5.24
C ARG A 93 15.32 -2.18 -4.75
N HIS A 94 16.64 -2.06 -4.94
CA HIS A 94 17.33 -0.82 -4.59
C HIS A 94 17.03 0.27 -5.62
N GLU A 95 16.75 1.46 -5.12
CA GLU A 95 16.58 2.70 -5.87
C GLU A 95 17.81 3.58 -5.59
N PRO A 96 18.76 3.71 -6.55
CA PRO A 96 19.90 4.62 -6.38
C PRO A 96 19.46 6.09 -6.25
N VAL A 97 18.35 6.43 -6.89
CA VAL A 97 17.66 7.72 -6.81
C VAL A 97 16.29 7.44 -6.23
N LEU A 98 15.86 8.18 -5.19
CA LEU A 98 14.54 8.00 -4.60
C LEU A 98 13.44 8.36 -5.61
N LEU A 99 12.65 7.38 -6.04
CA LEU A 99 11.69 7.53 -7.16
C LEU A 99 10.28 7.95 -6.73
N ASP A 100 10.03 8.14 -5.43
CA ASP A 100 8.69 8.28 -4.86
C ASP A 100 7.83 7.04 -5.23
N THR A 101 6.52 7.10 -4.96
CA THR A 101 5.61 5.96 -4.96
C THR A 101 5.32 5.43 -6.37
N ALA A 102 4.95 6.28 -7.33
CA ALA A 102 4.70 5.82 -8.71
C ALA A 102 5.97 5.35 -9.40
N GLY A 103 7.07 6.10 -9.23
CA GLY A 103 8.35 5.74 -9.79
C GLY A 103 8.86 4.40 -9.23
N GLY A 104 8.71 4.17 -7.92
CA GLY A 104 9.02 2.88 -7.29
C GLY A 104 8.17 1.71 -7.82
N ILE A 105 6.87 1.92 -8.04
CA ILE A 105 6.00 0.91 -8.66
C ILE A 105 6.45 0.61 -10.09
N LYS A 106 6.75 1.64 -10.89
CA LYS A 106 7.25 1.44 -12.26
C LYS A 106 8.61 0.74 -12.28
N ASN A 107 9.46 0.98 -11.28
CA ASN A 107 10.78 0.38 -11.16
C ASN A 107 10.75 -1.14 -10.85
N ILE A 108 9.61 -1.70 -10.45
CA ILE A 108 9.47 -3.16 -10.22
C ILE A 108 8.71 -3.88 -11.34
N GLU A 109 8.42 -3.21 -12.45
CA GLU A 109 7.63 -3.76 -13.57
C GLU A 109 8.19 -5.11 -14.08
N ASP A 110 9.51 -5.23 -14.17
CA ASP A 110 10.20 -6.48 -14.54
C ASP A 110 9.91 -7.64 -13.57
N LEU A 111 9.73 -7.33 -12.28
CA LEU A 111 9.48 -8.32 -11.23
C LEU A 111 8.03 -8.80 -11.18
N ILE A 112 7.10 -8.11 -11.85
CA ILE A 112 5.65 -8.36 -11.79
C ILE A 112 5.03 -8.59 -13.17
N ALA A 113 5.84 -8.81 -14.21
CA ALA A 113 5.37 -8.99 -15.59
C ALA A 113 4.36 -10.14 -15.78
N GLY A 114 4.43 -11.18 -14.94
CA GLY A 114 3.48 -12.31 -14.95
C GLY A 114 2.20 -12.09 -14.11
N GLU A 115 2.12 -10.97 -13.40
CA GLU A 115 1.00 -10.67 -12.49
C GLU A 115 -0.04 -9.81 -13.21
N LYS A 116 -1.32 -10.11 -12.98
CA LYS A 116 -2.42 -9.22 -13.44
C LYS A 116 -2.60 -8.02 -12.53
N ARG A 117 -2.35 -8.21 -11.23
CA ARG A 117 -2.54 -7.20 -10.20
C ARG A 117 -1.63 -7.46 -9.02
N ILE A 118 -1.34 -6.41 -8.28
CA ILE A 118 -0.58 -6.47 -7.03
C ILE A 118 -1.29 -5.69 -5.94
N LEU A 119 -0.98 -6.02 -4.69
CA LEU A 119 -1.27 -5.15 -3.55
C LEU A 119 -0.10 -4.20 -3.36
N VAL A 120 -0.38 -2.93 -3.14
CA VAL A 120 0.63 -1.94 -2.74
C VAL A 120 0.31 -1.46 -1.34
N TYR A 121 1.35 -1.38 -0.51
CA TYR A 121 1.22 -1.13 0.91
C TYR A 121 2.33 -0.17 1.38
N ASN A 122 1.96 0.92 2.05
CA ASN A 122 2.91 1.84 2.66
C ASN A 122 3.61 1.18 3.86
N GLY A 123 4.95 1.05 3.81
CA GLY A 123 5.72 0.31 4.82
C GLY A 123 5.77 0.94 6.21
N ASP A 124 5.13 2.10 6.39
CA ASP A 124 4.99 2.83 7.64
C ASP A 124 3.58 2.82 8.24
N ILE A 125 2.65 2.08 7.62
CA ILE A 125 1.30 1.89 8.13
C ILE A 125 1.21 0.59 8.93
N ILE A 126 0.71 0.68 10.16
CA ILE A 126 0.33 -0.48 10.98
C ILE A 126 -1.19 -0.48 11.15
N THR A 127 -1.85 -1.54 10.69
CA THR A 127 -3.31 -1.68 10.75
C THR A 127 -3.73 -3.15 10.76
N ASN A 128 -4.91 -3.42 11.28
CA ASN A 128 -5.62 -4.70 11.14
C ASN A 128 -6.97 -4.54 10.39
N LEU A 129 -7.15 -3.45 9.64
CA LEU A 129 -8.34 -3.27 8.81
C LEU A 129 -8.49 -4.46 7.87
N PRO A 130 -9.69 -5.05 7.73
CA PRO A 130 -9.88 -6.22 6.89
C PRO A 130 -9.59 -5.87 5.41
N LEU A 131 -8.78 -6.68 4.72
CA LEU A 131 -8.50 -6.47 3.29
C LEU A 131 -9.59 -7.07 2.39
N GLU A 132 -10.47 -7.90 2.93
CA GLU A 132 -11.56 -8.52 2.18
C GLU A 132 -12.49 -7.49 1.52
N PRO A 133 -12.99 -6.43 2.20
CA PRO A 133 -13.80 -5.40 1.56
C PRO A 133 -13.06 -4.68 0.42
N LEU A 134 -11.76 -4.40 0.58
CA LEU A 134 -10.94 -3.80 -0.46
C LEU A 134 -10.89 -4.69 -1.72
N LEU A 135 -10.59 -5.97 -1.54
CA LEU A 135 -10.54 -6.94 -2.63
C LEU A 135 -11.93 -7.10 -3.27
N GLU A 136 -12.97 -7.30 -2.48
CA GLU A 136 -14.34 -7.44 -2.99
C GLU A 136 -14.77 -6.26 -3.84
N ARG A 137 -14.47 -5.04 -3.36
CA ARG A 137 -14.74 -3.80 -4.08
C ARG A 137 -14.00 -3.73 -5.40
N HIS A 138 -12.70 -4.03 -5.39
CA HIS A 138 -11.88 -4.02 -6.60
C HIS A 138 -12.42 -4.95 -7.68
N PHE A 139 -12.70 -6.20 -7.32
CA PHE A 139 -13.24 -7.19 -8.26
C PHE A 139 -14.67 -6.85 -8.72
N LYS A 140 -15.48 -6.19 -7.90
CA LYS A 140 -16.83 -5.74 -8.27
C LYS A 140 -16.79 -4.58 -9.26
N LEU A 141 -15.96 -3.57 -9.00
CA LEU A 141 -15.90 -2.36 -9.82
C LEU A 141 -15.06 -2.51 -11.09
N LYS A 142 -14.11 -3.47 -11.11
CA LYS A 142 -13.17 -3.69 -12.24
C LYS A 142 -12.38 -2.42 -12.62
N THR A 143 -11.96 -1.70 -11.59
CA THR A 143 -11.17 -0.46 -11.68
C THR A 143 -9.69 -0.76 -11.91
N ASP A 144 -8.96 0.19 -12.49
CA ASP A 144 -7.51 0.10 -12.70
C ASP A 144 -6.74 0.13 -11.36
N ALA A 145 -7.29 0.82 -10.35
CA ALA A 145 -6.84 0.74 -8.96
C ALA A 145 -8.02 0.86 -7.99
N THR A 146 -7.91 0.28 -6.80
CA THR A 146 -8.87 0.50 -5.71
C THR A 146 -8.13 0.79 -4.42
N LEU A 147 -8.46 1.89 -3.77
CA LEU A 147 -7.80 2.36 -2.55
C LEU A 147 -8.64 1.98 -1.32
N ALA A 148 -7.96 1.54 -0.26
CA ALA A 148 -8.56 1.48 1.07
C ALA A 148 -8.64 2.90 1.64
N LEU A 149 -9.82 3.26 2.11
CA LEU A 149 -10.16 4.58 2.61
C LEU A 149 -10.70 4.48 4.03
N ARG A 150 -10.55 5.55 4.82
CA ARG A 150 -11.24 5.73 6.10
C ARG A 150 -12.13 6.96 6.04
N SER A 151 -13.29 6.90 6.69
CA SER A 151 -14.22 8.03 6.79
C SER A 151 -13.74 9.11 7.77
N ASP A 152 -12.78 8.76 8.64
CA ASP A 152 -12.19 9.61 9.66
C ASP A 152 -10.65 9.68 9.56
N GLY A 153 -10.06 10.51 10.43
CA GLY A 153 -8.62 10.68 10.55
C GLY A 153 -8.08 11.98 9.93
N PRO A 154 -6.75 12.16 9.95
CA PRO A 154 -6.11 13.35 9.41
C PRO A 154 -6.21 13.41 7.87
N LEU A 155 -6.32 14.61 7.30
CA LEU A 155 -6.23 14.84 5.85
C LEU A 155 -7.28 14.10 5.01
N LEU A 156 -8.56 14.32 5.29
CA LEU A 156 -9.70 13.86 4.47
C LEU A 156 -9.73 14.54 3.09
N ASN A 157 -8.87 14.08 2.17
CA ASN A 157 -8.64 14.73 0.88
C ASN A 157 -8.82 13.80 -0.34
N VAL A 158 -9.39 12.62 -0.15
CA VAL A 158 -9.86 11.74 -1.23
C VAL A 158 -11.38 11.77 -1.26
N HIS A 159 -11.96 12.24 -2.36
CA HIS A 159 -13.41 12.36 -2.52
C HIS A 159 -13.96 11.19 -3.32
N ILE A 160 -15.08 10.63 -2.85
CA ILE A 160 -15.73 9.48 -3.46
C ILE A 160 -17.16 9.83 -3.90
N ASP A 161 -17.62 9.28 -5.02
CA ASP A 161 -19.00 9.43 -5.49
C ASP A 161 -19.97 8.42 -4.84
N SER A 162 -21.27 8.58 -5.07
CA SER A 162 -22.31 7.69 -4.52
C SER A 162 -22.24 6.25 -5.02
N ALA A 163 -21.57 6.02 -6.16
CA ALA A 163 -21.32 4.68 -6.70
C ALA A 163 -20.02 4.08 -6.14
N GLY A 164 -19.29 4.83 -5.31
CA GLY A 164 -18.04 4.51 -4.63
C GLY A 164 -16.82 4.43 -5.54
N PHE A 165 -16.75 5.31 -6.54
CA PHE A 165 -15.55 5.63 -7.31
C PHE A 165 -14.90 6.90 -6.80
N ILE A 166 -13.57 6.97 -6.83
CA ILE A 166 -12.85 8.17 -6.42
C ILE A 166 -13.00 9.22 -7.52
N CYS A 167 -13.54 10.38 -7.15
CA CYS A 167 -13.82 11.48 -8.07
C CYS A 167 -12.85 12.66 -7.91
N ASP A 168 -12.09 12.74 -6.82
CA ASP A 168 -11.02 13.71 -6.62
C ASP A 168 -9.99 13.20 -5.59
N MET A 169 -8.75 13.65 -5.73
CA MET A 169 -7.69 13.44 -4.75
C MET A 169 -6.90 14.73 -4.57
N ARG A 170 -6.63 15.08 -3.31
CA ARG A 170 -5.93 16.31 -2.90
C ARG A 170 -6.58 17.59 -3.43
N ASN A 171 -7.91 17.57 -3.63
CA ASN A 171 -8.68 18.69 -4.19
C ASN A 171 -8.17 19.17 -5.56
N THR A 172 -7.62 18.27 -6.38
CA THR A 172 -7.01 18.60 -7.68
C THR A 172 -8.04 18.75 -8.79
N LEU A 173 -9.20 18.07 -8.67
CA LEU A 173 -10.28 18.11 -9.65
C LEU A 173 -11.45 19.00 -9.22
N HIS A 174 -11.43 19.50 -7.98
CA HIS A 174 -12.47 20.32 -7.36
C HIS A 174 -13.85 19.64 -7.38
N ASN A 175 -13.87 18.30 -7.27
CA ASN A 175 -15.10 17.52 -7.21
C ASN A 175 -15.30 16.99 -5.77
N PRO A 176 -16.23 17.56 -5.00
CA PRO A 176 -16.42 17.19 -3.59
C PRO A 176 -17.05 15.80 -3.40
N GLY A 177 -17.55 15.17 -4.46
CA GLY A 177 -18.22 13.87 -4.37
C GLY A 177 -19.39 13.89 -3.38
N VAL A 178 -19.59 12.76 -2.69
CA VAL A 178 -20.55 12.65 -1.57
C VAL A 178 -19.87 12.51 -0.22
N GLN A 179 -18.58 12.20 -0.18
CA GLN A 179 -17.83 12.01 1.06
C GLN A 179 -16.32 12.22 0.84
N SER A 180 -15.69 12.91 1.79
CA SER A 180 -14.23 13.06 1.90
C SER A 180 -13.65 11.97 2.82
N CYS A 181 -12.57 11.34 2.39
CA CYS A 181 -11.96 10.21 3.07
C CYS A 181 -10.44 10.38 3.21
N LEU A 182 -9.87 9.70 4.20
CA LEU A 182 -8.43 9.49 4.35
C LEU A 182 -7.99 8.33 3.44
N PHE A 183 -6.85 8.44 2.78
CA PHE A 183 -6.24 7.31 2.06
C PHE A 183 -5.38 6.47 3.02
N ALA A 184 -5.77 5.21 3.26
CA ALA A 184 -5.18 4.35 4.28
C ALA A 184 -3.78 3.79 3.91
N GLY A 185 -3.23 4.16 2.75
CA GLY A 185 -1.91 3.71 2.31
C GLY A 185 -1.87 2.26 1.81
N ILE A 186 -3.02 1.65 1.51
CA ILE A 186 -3.14 0.29 0.98
C ILE A 186 -4.07 0.33 -0.25
N TYR A 187 -3.66 -0.32 -1.34
CA TYR A 187 -4.45 -0.34 -2.56
C TYR A 187 -4.15 -1.55 -3.43
N VAL A 188 -5.13 -1.94 -4.24
CA VAL A 188 -4.95 -2.90 -5.33
C VAL A 188 -4.65 -2.11 -6.61
N LEU A 189 -3.69 -2.58 -7.40
CA LEU A 189 -3.30 -1.99 -8.68
C LEU A 189 -3.28 -3.06 -9.77
N GLU A 190 -4.00 -2.84 -10.87
CA GLU A 190 -3.87 -3.66 -12.08
C GLU A 190 -2.57 -3.29 -12.80
N THR A 191 -1.79 -4.30 -13.22
CA THR A 191 -0.46 -4.07 -13.82
C THR A 191 -0.54 -3.36 -15.17
N THR A 192 -1.69 -3.39 -15.84
CA THR A 192 -1.97 -2.57 -17.04
C THR A 192 -1.86 -1.06 -16.77
N PHE A 193 -2.04 -0.62 -15.53
CA PHE A 193 -1.86 0.78 -15.13
C PHE A 193 -0.40 1.25 -15.28
N LEU A 194 0.59 0.34 -15.21
CA LEU A 194 2.02 0.66 -15.35
C LEU A 194 2.37 1.29 -16.70
N SER A 195 1.56 1.02 -17.75
CA SER A 195 1.69 1.66 -19.07
C SER A 195 1.56 3.19 -19.02
N ARG A 196 1.00 3.72 -17.93
CA ARG A 196 0.74 5.15 -17.70
C ARG A 196 1.86 5.84 -16.92
N LEU A 197 2.81 5.06 -16.41
CA LEU A 197 3.93 5.54 -15.61
C LEU A 197 5.18 5.60 -16.47
N THR A 198 6.01 6.61 -16.23
CA THR A 198 7.28 6.80 -16.92
C THR A 198 8.41 6.16 -16.11
N ALA A 199 9.20 5.29 -16.74
CA ALA A 199 10.35 4.66 -16.09
C ALA A 199 11.36 5.71 -15.60
N GLY A 200 11.87 5.54 -14.38
CA GLY A 200 12.86 6.44 -13.77
C GLY A 200 12.35 7.82 -13.35
N LYS A 201 11.07 8.12 -13.56
CA LYS A 201 10.49 9.40 -13.15
C LYS A 201 10.23 9.42 -11.65
N ILE A 202 10.73 10.47 -10.97
CA ILE A 202 10.41 10.75 -9.57
C ILE A 202 8.98 11.29 -9.51
N GLU A 203 8.03 10.47 -9.07
CA GLU A 203 6.61 10.82 -9.09
C GLU A 203 5.80 10.10 -8.02
N SER A 204 4.92 10.84 -7.35
CA SER A 204 3.91 10.28 -6.46
C SER A 204 2.82 9.54 -7.26
N ILE A 205 2.19 8.51 -6.68
CA ILE A 205 1.08 7.79 -7.33
C ILE A 205 -0.18 8.64 -7.51
N VAL A 206 -0.34 9.73 -6.76
CA VAL A 206 -1.54 10.57 -6.81
C VAL A 206 -1.75 11.26 -8.17
N PRO A 207 -0.77 11.99 -8.76
CA PRO A 207 -0.95 12.58 -10.08
C PRO A 207 -1.35 11.59 -11.19
N PRO A 208 -0.73 10.39 -11.34
CA PRO A 208 -1.21 9.38 -12.28
C PRO A 208 -2.65 8.92 -12.02
N LEU A 209 -3.05 8.73 -10.76
CA LEU A 209 -4.43 8.36 -10.41
C LEU A 209 -5.42 9.47 -10.77
N VAL A 210 -5.12 10.73 -10.44
CA VAL A 210 -5.94 11.90 -10.80
C VAL A 210 -6.05 12.04 -12.33
N GLY A 211 -4.94 11.88 -13.05
CA GLY A 211 -4.94 11.87 -14.51
C GLY A 211 -5.84 10.75 -15.08
N ARG A 212 -5.87 9.59 -14.40
CA ARG A 212 -6.73 8.49 -14.80
C ARG A 212 -8.22 8.77 -14.51
N ILE A 213 -8.55 9.33 -13.36
CA ILE A 213 -9.92 9.75 -13.01
C ILE A 213 -10.44 10.76 -14.04
N ARG A 214 -9.62 11.73 -14.44
CA ARG A 214 -9.97 12.73 -15.47
C ARG A 214 -10.30 12.08 -16.83
N GLN A 215 -9.57 11.03 -17.21
CA GLN A 215 -9.82 10.31 -18.46
C GLN A 215 -11.02 9.36 -18.39
N ASN A 216 -11.27 8.78 -17.23
CA ASN A 216 -12.38 7.87 -16.98
C ASN A 216 -12.79 7.96 -15.50
N PRO A 217 -13.92 8.61 -15.17
CA PRO A 217 -14.40 8.74 -13.78
C PRO A 217 -14.69 7.40 -13.09
N ARG A 218 -14.77 6.29 -13.84
CA ARG A 218 -14.98 4.92 -13.32
C ARG A 218 -13.68 4.11 -13.19
N SER A 219 -12.53 4.76 -13.33
CA SER A 219 -11.23 4.07 -13.36
C SER A 219 -10.66 3.73 -12.00
N ILE A 220 -10.91 4.55 -10.97
CA ILE A 220 -10.34 4.37 -9.64
C ILE A 220 -11.48 4.16 -8.63
N GLY A 221 -11.41 3.06 -7.90
CA GLY A 221 -12.39 2.70 -6.87
C GLY A 221 -11.95 3.11 -5.46
N GLY A 222 -12.93 3.34 -4.59
CA GLY A 222 -12.71 3.48 -3.15
C GLY A 222 -13.44 2.36 -2.38
N ALA A 223 -12.79 1.84 -1.35
CA ALA A 223 -13.39 0.99 -0.32
C ALA A 223 -13.22 1.69 1.03
N ILE A 224 -14.31 2.21 1.60
CA ILE A 224 -14.31 2.77 2.95
C ILE A 224 -14.34 1.61 3.95
N ILE A 225 -13.34 1.55 4.82
CA ILE A 225 -13.09 0.47 5.78
C ILE A 225 -12.67 1.12 7.11
N ASP A 226 -13.63 1.31 8.00
CA ASP A 226 -13.41 1.97 9.29
C ASP A 226 -13.09 0.96 10.39
N GLU A 227 -13.32 -0.33 10.14
CA GLU A 227 -13.01 -1.42 11.05
C GLU A 227 -11.50 -1.54 11.30
N GLY A 228 -11.14 -1.88 12.54
CA GLY A 228 -9.75 -2.05 12.95
C GLY A 228 -9.02 -0.74 13.26
N PHE A 229 -7.86 -0.87 13.89
CA PHE A 229 -6.97 0.25 14.15
C PHE A 229 -6.20 0.61 12.88
N TRP A 230 -5.78 1.86 12.76
CA TRP A 230 -4.91 2.34 11.70
C TRP A 230 -3.95 3.38 12.24
N TYR A 231 -2.66 3.16 12.06
CA TYR A 231 -1.60 4.04 12.52
C TYR A 231 -0.66 4.37 11.36
N ASP A 232 -0.47 5.67 11.11
CA ASP A 232 0.61 6.20 10.25
C ASP A 232 1.77 6.65 11.13
N LEU A 233 2.86 5.88 11.09
CA LEU A 233 4.04 6.14 11.90
C LEU A 233 4.96 7.21 11.28
N GLY A 234 4.36 8.25 10.69
CA GLY A 234 4.98 9.39 10.02
C GLY A 234 5.89 10.27 10.87
N THR A 235 5.69 10.29 12.18
CA THR A 235 6.28 11.26 13.12
C THR A 235 6.82 10.58 14.38
N ILE A 236 7.72 11.25 15.10
CA ILE A 236 8.27 10.77 16.38
C ILE A 236 7.15 10.54 17.41
N GLU A 237 6.14 11.42 17.43
CA GLU A 237 5.01 11.30 18.36
C GLU A 237 4.23 10.00 18.11
N GLU A 238 3.83 9.74 16.87
CA GLU A 238 3.09 8.51 16.52
C GLU A 238 3.93 7.25 16.73
N TYR A 239 5.23 7.31 16.40
CA TYR A 239 6.14 6.21 16.67
C TYR A 239 6.24 5.90 18.16
N ASN A 240 6.42 6.91 19.02
CA ASN A 240 6.56 6.71 20.46
C ASN A 240 5.28 6.17 21.11
N LYS A 241 4.09 6.46 20.57
CA LYS A 241 2.83 5.87 21.05
C LYS A 241 2.81 4.35 20.92
N LEU A 242 3.46 3.79 19.88
CA LEU A 242 3.43 2.36 19.57
C LEU A 242 4.72 1.61 19.84
N ARG A 243 5.85 2.28 20.06
CA ARG A 243 7.19 1.65 20.07
C ARG A 243 7.31 0.41 20.96
N GLU A 244 6.65 0.42 22.12
CA GLU A 244 6.68 -0.65 23.14
C GLU A 244 5.47 -1.57 23.06
N GLN A 245 4.50 -1.29 22.19
CA GLN A 245 3.28 -2.10 22.07
C GLN A 245 3.55 -3.38 21.28
N VAL A 246 3.12 -4.51 21.85
CA VAL A 246 3.02 -5.78 21.13
C VAL A 246 1.61 -5.83 20.51
N LEU A 247 1.54 -5.55 19.20
CA LEU A 247 0.31 -5.57 18.41
C LEU A 247 0.08 -6.93 17.73
#